data_AF-A0A415NFW7-F1
#
_entry.id   AF-A0A415NFW7-F1
#
_cell.length_a   1.000
_cell.length_b   1.000
_cell.length_c   1.000
_cell.angle_alpha   90.00
_cell.angle_beta   90.00
_cell.angle_gamma   90.00
#
_symmetry.space_group_name_H-M   'P 1'
#
loop_
_entity.id
_entity.type
_entity.pdbx_description
1 polymer ?
#
loop_
_entity_poly.entity_id
_entity_poly.type
_entity_poly.pdbx_seq_one_letter_code
_entity_poly.pdbx_strand_id
1 'polypeptide(L)'
;MKKLIILATLILISMNAFPQAVTELRPFWARQVPQTPTGANYFVNWGVGEGRTESEATNMAWADALQKSLHELGVVGITAQDINTVATNGINAVVKFNRMKRRIITSTEPITLSANRVKIYILIQVQRNVNDTDDFYSLNTSSFKDTSFNKKMKGYNAQLTGRYPFSARVFVPGMAQLHKGSTGKGLFFIIGEATCVGGIVATECMRSSYDSKIKSTHDAGKIRSYADKRDNCANVRNGFIAGAAVLYVWNVIDGIAAKGKKKGIVIGDAQLRIAPYASPQSGGIALAVRF
;
A
#
# COMPACT_ATOMS: atom_id res chain seq x y z
N MET A 1 -10.12 9.84 -39.00
CA MET A 1 -10.80 9.00 -37.99
C MET A 1 -10.00 7.75 -37.61
N LYS A 2 -9.58 6.88 -38.55
CA LYS A 2 -8.80 5.66 -38.23
C LYS A 2 -7.48 5.92 -37.45
N LYS A 3 -6.75 7.01 -37.75
CA LYS A 3 -5.50 7.37 -37.05
C LYS A 3 -5.69 7.81 -35.58
N LEU A 4 -6.87 8.35 -35.24
CA LEU A 4 -7.21 8.79 -33.89
C LEU A 4 -7.59 7.60 -32.99
N ILE A 5 -8.24 6.58 -33.56
CA ILE A 5 -8.59 5.33 -32.88
C ILE A 5 -7.32 4.53 -32.55
N ILE A 6 -6.35 4.49 -33.47
CA ILE A 6 -5.06 3.79 -33.28
C ILE A 6 -4.19 4.48 -32.20
N LEU A 7 -4.23 5.82 -32.12
CA LEU A 7 -3.52 6.55 -31.07
C LEU A 7 -4.16 6.34 -29.69
N ALA A 8 -5.50 6.29 -29.62
CA ALA A 8 -6.23 6.00 -28.39
C ALA A 8 -6.00 4.56 -27.90
N THR A 9 -5.95 3.58 -28.80
CA THR A 9 -5.61 2.18 -28.43
C THR A 9 -4.14 2.02 -28.05
N LEU A 10 -3.19 2.73 -28.67
CA LEU A 10 -1.79 2.71 -28.24
C LEU A 10 -1.58 3.31 -26.84
N ILE A 11 -2.31 4.38 -26.51
CA ILE A 11 -2.29 4.96 -25.16
C ILE A 11 -2.87 3.96 -24.16
N LEU A 12 -3.99 3.29 -24.46
CA LEU A 12 -4.59 2.26 -23.61
C LEU A 12 -3.68 1.04 -23.37
N ILE A 13 -2.87 0.65 -24.36
CA ILE A 13 -1.91 -0.48 -24.23
C ILE A 13 -0.68 -0.07 -23.40
N SER A 14 -0.25 1.20 -23.47
CA SER A 14 0.87 1.75 -22.67
C SER A 14 0.56 1.90 -21.17
N MET A 15 -0.72 1.82 -20.77
CA MET A 15 -1.15 1.94 -19.37
C MET A 15 -0.96 0.65 -18.54
N ASN A 16 -0.44 -0.42 -19.15
CA ASN A 16 0.11 -1.55 -18.39
C ASN A 16 1.50 -1.21 -17.84
N ALA A 17 1.60 -0.07 -17.14
CA ALA A 17 2.79 0.26 -16.38
C ALA A 17 2.98 -0.81 -15.31
N PHE A 18 4.12 -1.49 -15.39
CA PHE A 18 4.60 -2.47 -14.44
C PHE A 18 4.30 -2.00 -13.00
N PRO A 19 3.64 -2.81 -12.16
CA PRO A 19 3.44 -2.44 -10.76
C PRO A 19 4.82 -2.19 -10.13
N GLN A 20 5.05 -0.97 -9.64
CA GLN A 20 6.20 -0.67 -8.80
C GLN A 20 6.22 -1.67 -7.64
N ALA A 21 7.29 -2.45 -7.59
CA ALA A 21 7.47 -3.46 -6.57
C ALA A 21 7.58 -2.79 -5.20
N VAL A 22 6.93 -3.36 -4.19
CA VAL A 22 6.90 -2.76 -2.84
C VAL A 22 8.06 -3.34 -2.05
N THR A 23 9.05 -2.50 -1.75
CA THR A 23 10.14 -2.82 -0.82
C THR A 23 9.61 -3.00 0.58
N GLU A 24 10.03 -4.07 1.25
CA GLU A 24 9.59 -4.39 2.61
C GLU A 24 9.85 -3.24 3.59
N LEU A 25 8.78 -2.75 4.23
CA LEU A 25 8.89 -1.73 5.25
C LEU A 25 9.46 -2.34 6.54
N ARG A 26 10.55 -1.76 7.04
CA ARG A 26 11.19 -2.18 8.29
C ARG A 26 11.36 -0.97 9.23
N PRO A 27 11.18 -1.13 10.54
CA PRO A 27 11.43 -0.06 11.50
C PRO A 27 12.93 0.26 11.57
N PHE A 28 13.29 1.49 11.97
CA PHE A 28 14.70 1.90 11.97
C PHE A 28 15.59 1.00 12.82
N TRP A 29 15.10 0.53 13.97
CA TRP A 29 15.86 -0.33 14.89
C TRP A 29 16.12 -1.74 14.34
N ALA A 30 15.35 -2.19 13.34
CA ALA A 30 15.64 -3.44 12.63
C ALA A 30 16.73 -3.26 11.56
N ARG A 31 17.00 -2.02 11.13
CA ARG A 31 18.10 -1.67 10.22
C ARG A 31 19.38 -1.36 11.00
N GLN A 32 19.23 -0.64 12.10
CA GLN A 32 20.32 -0.25 12.97
C GLN A 32 19.88 -0.46 14.42
N VAL A 33 20.34 -1.56 15.00
CA VAL A 33 20.02 -1.91 16.39
C VAL A 33 20.54 -0.79 17.30
N PRO A 34 19.71 -0.24 18.20
CA PRO A 34 20.15 0.80 19.10
C PRO A 34 21.35 0.36 19.96
N GLN A 35 22.32 1.24 20.12
CA GLN A 35 23.47 0.98 20.97
C GLN A 35 23.08 1.23 22.43
N THR A 36 23.48 0.31 23.32
CA THR A 36 23.28 0.49 24.76
C THR A 36 24.39 1.37 25.36
N PRO A 37 24.11 2.10 26.45
CA PRO A 37 25.13 2.89 27.14
C PRO A 37 26.32 2.04 27.59
N THR A 38 27.53 2.59 27.54
CA THR A 38 28.74 1.92 28.00
C THR A 38 28.60 1.51 29.47
N GLY A 39 28.80 0.22 29.76
CA GLY A 39 28.67 -0.33 31.12
C GLY A 39 27.26 -0.80 31.50
N ALA A 40 26.28 -0.72 30.60
CA ALA A 40 24.94 -1.24 30.85
C ALA A 40 24.94 -2.77 31.04
N ASN A 41 24.24 -3.27 32.07
CA ASN A 41 24.02 -4.70 32.31
C ASN A 41 22.91 -5.29 31.42
N TYR A 42 22.65 -4.69 30.27
CA TYR A 42 21.68 -5.18 29.30
C TYR A 42 22.13 -4.88 27.89
N PHE A 43 21.53 -5.58 26.95
CA PHE A 43 21.63 -5.31 25.53
C PHE A 43 20.24 -5.35 24.91
N VAL A 44 20.13 -4.83 23.69
CA VAL A 44 18.88 -4.84 22.95
C VAL A 44 19.04 -5.67 21.69
N ASN A 45 18.01 -6.46 21.39
CA ASN A 45 17.96 -7.26 20.18
C ASN A 45 16.55 -7.20 19.60
N TRP A 46 16.40 -7.53 18.34
CA TRP A 46 15.11 -7.49 17.67
C TRP A 46 14.81 -8.79 16.95
N GLY A 47 13.52 -9.11 16.88
CA GLY A 47 13.03 -10.29 16.19
C GLY A 47 11.90 -9.98 15.24
N VAL A 48 11.71 -10.89 14.29
CA VAL A 48 10.62 -10.84 13.33
C VAL A 48 9.92 -12.18 13.29
N GLY A 49 8.58 -12.14 13.28
CA GLY A 49 7.75 -13.33 13.24
C GLY A 49 6.61 -13.18 12.26
N GLU A 50 6.26 -14.28 11.61
CA GLU A 50 5.11 -14.37 10.72
C GLU A 50 4.18 -15.49 11.19
N GLY A 51 2.89 -15.18 11.37
CA GLY A 51 1.87 -16.13 11.82
C GLY A 51 0.53 -15.87 11.15
N ARG A 52 -0.49 -16.69 11.42
CA ARG A 52 -1.88 -16.45 10.99
C ARG A 52 -2.62 -15.52 11.95
N THR A 53 -2.16 -15.43 13.20
CA THR A 53 -2.69 -14.54 14.23
C THR A 53 -1.62 -13.59 14.74
N GLU A 54 -2.03 -12.49 15.35
CA GLU A 54 -1.10 -11.55 16.02
C GLU A 54 -0.33 -12.23 17.15
N SER A 55 -0.98 -13.11 17.92
CA SER A 55 -0.33 -13.88 18.99
C SER A 55 0.75 -14.82 18.44
N GLU A 56 0.43 -15.58 17.40
CA GLU A 56 1.40 -16.48 16.74
C GLU A 56 2.57 -15.70 16.13
N ALA A 57 2.30 -14.61 15.41
CA ALA A 57 3.34 -13.75 14.84
C ALA A 57 4.23 -13.14 15.94
N THR A 58 3.65 -12.76 17.08
CA THR A 58 4.38 -12.23 18.24
C THR A 58 5.25 -13.31 18.88
N ASN A 59 4.73 -14.53 19.05
CA ASN A 59 5.47 -15.66 19.59
C ASN A 59 6.65 -16.06 18.70
N MET A 60 6.45 -16.07 17.38
CA MET A 60 7.51 -16.28 16.39
C MET A 60 8.56 -15.15 16.44
N ALA A 61 8.13 -13.90 16.59
CA ALA A 61 9.04 -12.76 16.68
C ALA A 61 9.88 -12.83 17.97
N TRP A 62 9.28 -13.30 19.05
CA TRP A 62 9.99 -13.64 20.28
C TRP A 62 11.02 -14.73 20.06
N ALA A 63 10.65 -15.85 19.45
CA ALA A 63 11.58 -16.94 19.19
C ALA A 63 12.83 -16.48 18.40
N ASP A 64 12.64 -15.67 17.36
CA ASP A 64 13.73 -15.08 16.56
C ASP A 64 14.60 -14.10 17.37
N ALA A 65 13.97 -13.17 18.10
CA ALA A 65 14.69 -12.21 18.96
C ALA A 65 15.54 -12.94 20.01
N LEU A 66 14.98 -14.01 20.60
CA LEU A 66 15.67 -14.82 21.59
C LEU A 66 16.84 -15.58 21.00
N GLN A 67 16.68 -16.21 19.84
CA GLN A 67 17.77 -16.92 19.20
C GLN A 67 18.99 -16.00 19.00
N LYS A 68 18.76 -14.76 18.56
CA LYS A 68 19.81 -13.75 18.41
C LYS A 68 20.43 -13.35 19.76
N SER A 69 19.60 -13.14 20.78
CA SER A 69 20.08 -12.83 22.13
C SER A 69 20.93 -13.95 22.76
N LEU A 70 20.61 -15.20 22.48
CA LEU A 70 21.37 -16.35 22.98
C LEU A 70 22.74 -16.45 22.33
N HIS A 71 22.78 -16.22 21.02
CA HIS A 71 24.05 -16.17 20.28
C HIS A 71 24.96 -15.08 20.84
N GLU A 72 24.41 -13.92 21.21
CA GLU A 72 25.17 -12.81 21.80
C GLU A 72 25.66 -13.10 23.23
N LEU A 73 24.85 -13.80 24.05
CA LEU A 73 25.22 -14.16 25.42
C LEU A 73 26.09 -15.42 25.52
N GLY A 74 26.27 -16.17 24.43
CA GLY A 74 27.03 -17.43 24.42
C GLY A 74 26.43 -18.51 25.32
N VAL A 75 25.13 -18.47 25.59
CA VAL A 75 24.46 -19.41 26.53
C VAL A 75 24.34 -20.79 25.89
N VAL A 76 25.24 -21.69 26.26
CA VAL A 76 25.23 -23.10 25.85
C VAL A 76 24.20 -23.85 26.70
N GLY A 77 23.16 -24.41 26.08
CA GLY A 77 22.19 -25.28 26.77
C GLY A 77 20.72 -25.07 26.41
N ILE A 78 20.40 -24.07 25.58
CA ILE A 78 19.07 -23.87 25.02
C ILE A 78 19.02 -24.51 23.63
N THR A 79 18.06 -25.41 23.45
CA THR A 79 17.94 -26.21 22.23
C THR A 79 17.01 -25.53 21.22
N ALA A 80 17.09 -25.94 19.94
CA ALA A 80 16.11 -25.54 18.94
C ALA A 80 14.67 -25.91 19.33
N GLN A 81 14.49 -26.99 20.11
CA GLN A 81 13.20 -27.42 20.63
C GLN A 81 12.63 -26.45 21.66
N ASP A 82 13.49 -25.88 22.53
CA ASP A 82 13.09 -24.83 23.48
C ASP A 82 12.63 -23.57 22.73
N ILE A 83 13.32 -23.20 21.64
CA ILE A 83 12.97 -22.04 20.78
C ILE A 83 11.64 -22.29 20.05
N ASN A 84 11.43 -23.48 19.50
CA ASN A 84 10.17 -23.87 18.85
C ASN A 84 8.98 -23.88 19.83
N THR A 85 9.24 -24.18 21.10
CA THR A 85 8.21 -24.13 22.15
C THR A 85 7.79 -22.68 22.41
N VAL A 86 8.71 -21.71 22.36
CA VAL A 86 8.37 -20.28 22.45
C VAL A 86 7.54 -19.82 21.25
N ALA A 87 7.89 -20.28 20.06
CA ALA A 87 7.13 -20.01 18.84
C ALA A 87 5.67 -20.49 18.94
N THR A 88 5.44 -21.63 19.62
CA THR A 88 4.10 -22.25 19.70
C THR A 88 3.29 -21.74 20.89
N ASN A 89 3.91 -21.70 22.08
CA ASN A 89 3.22 -21.52 23.37
C ASN A 89 3.57 -20.18 24.04
N GLY A 90 4.41 -19.36 23.41
CA GLY A 90 4.90 -18.11 23.98
C GLY A 90 6.04 -18.32 24.98
N ILE A 91 6.61 -17.20 25.42
CA ILE A 91 7.89 -17.18 26.12
C ILE A 91 7.87 -17.81 27.52
N ASN A 92 6.70 -17.81 28.15
CA ASN A 92 6.51 -18.30 29.52
C ASN A 92 6.55 -19.84 29.62
N ALA A 93 6.50 -20.55 28.48
CA ALA A 93 6.39 -22.01 28.45
C ALA A 93 7.71 -22.75 28.69
N VAL A 94 8.84 -22.05 28.81
CA VAL A 94 10.17 -22.69 28.84
C VAL A 94 10.95 -22.32 30.09
N VAL A 95 11.22 -23.33 30.93
CA VAL A 95 11.86 -23.16 32.26
C VAL A 95 13.28 -22.60 32.17
N LYS A 96 14.09 -23.02 31.19
CA LYS A 96 15.47 -22.51 31.02
C LYS A 96 15.51 -21.01 30.69
N PHE A 97 14.44 -20.49 30.08
CA PHE A 97 14.31 -19.08 29.75
C PHE A 97 13.95 -18.21 30.96
N ASN A 98 13.32 -18.76 32.01
CA ASN A 98 13.10 -18.03 33.26
C ASN A 98 14.41 -17.63 33.97
N ARG A 99 15.53 -18.25 33.60
CA ARG A 99 16.87 -17.88 34.08
C ARG A 99 17.46 -16.66 33.37
N MET A 100 16.71 -15.96 32.51
CA MET A 100 17.11 -14.67 31.93
C MET A 100 15.97 -13.66 32.08
N LYS A 101 16.27 -12.48 32.62
CA LYS A 101 15.32 -11.37 32.61
C LYS A 101 15.28 -10.77 31.20
N ARG A 102 14.06 -10.48 30.73
CA ARG A 102 13.80 -9.93 29.39
C ARG A 102 12.54 -9.09 29.38
N ARG A 103 12.43 -8.13 28.46
CA ARG A 103 11.26 -7.25 28.32
C ARG A 103 11.08 -6.77 26.88
N ILE A 104 9.83 -6.66 26.40
CA ILE A 104 9.54 -5.95 25.15
C ILE A 104 9.66 -4.44 25.40
N ILE A 105 10.53 -3.78 24.65
CA ILE A 105 10.68 -2.32 24.67
C ILE A 105 9.61 -1.70 23.76
N THR A 106 9.49 -2.23 22.55
CA THR A 106 8.55 -1.75 21.54
C THR A 106 8.20 -2.85 20.56
N SER A 107 6.99 -2.78 20.00
CA SER A 107 6.52 -3.66 18.93
C SER A 107 5.91 -2.81 17.82
N THR A 108 6.01 -3.29 16.59
CA THR A 108 5.29 -2.68 15.47
C THR A 108 3.82 -3.06 15.52
N GLU A 109 2.96 -2.23 14.92
CA GLU A 109 1.61 -2.69 14.58
C GLU A 109 1.70 -3.96 13.68
N PRO A 110 0.65 -4.79 13.62
CA PRO A 110 0.59 -5.96 12.73
C PRO A 110 0.69 -5.60 11.23
N ILE A 111 1.71 -6.11 10.54
CA ILE A 111 1.83 -5.99 9.08
C ILE A 111 0.99 -7.10 8.46
N THR A 112 -0.06 -6.72 7.74
CA THR A 112 -0.98 -7.68 7.12
C THR A 112 -0.45 -8.09 5.75
N LEU A 113 -0.03 -9.35 5.64
CA LEU A 113 0.49 -9.94 4.41
C LEU A 113 -0.64 -10.53 3.56
N SER A 114 -0.34 -10.85 2.30
CA SER A 114 -1.22 -11.68 1.48
C SER A 114 -1.43 -13.06 2.12
N ALA A 115 -2.60 -13.67 1.88
CA ALA A 115 -2.99 -14.99 2.40
C ALA A 115 -3.26 -15.06 3.92
N ASN A 116 -3.80 -13.98 4.51
CA ASN A 116 -4.22 -13.95 5.92
C ASN A 116 -3.07 -14.25 6.91
N ARG A 117 -1.85 -13.87 6.53
CA ARG A 117 -0.68 -13.92 7.40
C ARG A 117 -0.41 -12.53 7.94
N VAL A 118 0.17 -12.48 9.13
CA VAL A 118 0.54 -11.28 9.86
C VAL A 118 2.02 -11.37 10.17
N LYS A 119 2.72 -10.25 9.99
CA LYS A 119 4.14 -10.10 10.34
C LYS A 119 4.30 -9.03 11.40
N ILE A 120 5.09 -9.32 12.42
CA ILE A 120 5.35 -8.39 13.53
C ILE A 120 6.85 -8.33 13.77
N TYR A 121 7.33 -7.12 14.02
CA TYR A 121 8.68 -6.90 14.51
C TYR A 121 8.59 -6.50 15.99
N ILE A 122 9.49 -7.04 16.80
CA ILE A 122 9.64 -6.66 18.21
C ILE A 122 11.07 -6.25 18.50
N LEU A 123 11.24 -5.31 19.43
CA LEU A 123 12.52 -4.97 20.04
C LEU A 123 12.46 -5.38 21.51
N ILE A 124 13.42 -6.19 21.94
CA ILE A 124 13.52 -6.72 23.29
C ILE A 124 14.78 -6.21 23.99
N GLN A 125 14.67 -6.04 25.30
CA GLN A 125 15.78 -5.86 26.22
C GLN A 125 16.07 -7.19 26.88
N VAL A 126 17.35 -7.54 26.98
CA VAL A 126 17.80 -8.74 27.69
C VAL A 126 18.92 -8.36 28.64
N GLN A 127 18.79 -8.79 29.90
CA GLN A 127 19.80 -8.55 30.93
C GLN A 127 21.01 -9.47 30.69
N ARG A 128 22.23 -8.94 30.80
CA ARG A 128 23.48 -9.72 30.64
C ARG A 128 23.73 -10.61 31.84
N ASN A 129 23.69 -10.04 33.04
CA ASN A 129 23.82 -10.76 34.30
C ASN A 129 22.52 -10.70 35.09
N VAL A 130 21.92 -11.87 35.28
CA VAL A 130 20.57 -12.05 35.84
C VAL A 130 20.57 -11.90 37.37
N ASN A 131 21.73 -12.07 37.99
CA ASN A 131 21.94 -11.94 39.43
C ASN A 131 22.19 -10.49 39.86
N ASP A 132 22.44 -9.58 38.92
CA ASP A 132 22.64 -8.16 39.18
C ASP A 132 21.32 -7.39 39.22
N THR A 133 21.42 -6.13 39.68
CA THR A 133 20.30 -5.17 39.74
C THR A 133 19.58 -5.09 38.39
N ASP A 134 18.24 -5.09 38.45
CA ASP A 134 17.40 -5.00 37.26
C ASP A 134 17.43 -3.57 36.69
N ASP A 135 18.08 -3.42 35.54
CA ASP A 135 18.29 -2.13 34.88
C ASP A 135 17.24 -1.82 33.79
N PHE A 136 16.13 -2.55 33.71
CA PHE A 136 15.13 -2.32 32.64
C PHE A 136 14.51 -0.93 32.61
N TYR A 137 14.59 -0.19 33.70
CA TYR A 137 14.06 1.17 33.80
C TYR A 137 15.06 2.26 33.41
N SER A 138 16.33 1.91 33.16
CA SER A 138 17.38 2.87 32.81
C SER A 138 17.29 3.41 31.38
N LEU A 139 16.54 2.73 30.50
CA LEU A 139 16.45 3.07 29.08
C LEU A 139 15.16 3.85 28.77
N ASN A 140 15.28 5.01 28.12
CA ASN A 140 14.11 5.75 27.63
C ASN A 140 13.47 5.00 26.45
N THR A 141 12.38 4.28 26.71
CA THR A 141 11.68 3.48 25.69
C THR A 141 10.90 4.31 24.67
N SER A 142 10.64 5.59 24.96
CA SER A 142 9.88 6.47 24.06
C SER A 142 10.65 6.83 22.79
N SER A 143 11.99 6.86 22.84
CA SER A 143 12.85 7.19 21.69
C SER A 143 12.90 6.09 20.62
N PHE A 144 12.53 4.85 20.98
CA PHE A 144 12.52 3.72 20.03
C PHE A 144 11.20 3.55 19.28
N LYS A 145 10.18 4.33 19.62
CA LYS A 145 8.92 4.35 18.89
C LYS A 145 9.07 5.15 17.60
N ASP A 146 9.09 4.43 16.48
CA ASP A 146 9.13 5.06 15.16
C ASP A 146 7.73 5.48 14.70
N THR A 147 7.31 6.67 15.11
CA THR A 147 6.02 7.24 14.69
C THR A 147 5.93 7.41 13.17
N SER A 148 7.05 7.67 12.50
CA SER A 148 7.10 7.81 11.04
C SER A 148 6.87 6.46 10.35
N PHE A 149 7.48 5.38 10.86
CA PHE A 149 7.23 4.02 10.42
C PHE A 149 5.76 3.63 10.64
N ASN A 150 5.21 3.83 11.84
CA ASN A 150 3.81 3.49 12.13
C ASN A 150 2.83 4.20 11.18
N LYS A 151 3.09 5.47 10.88
CA LYS A 151 2.32 6.23 9.88
C LYS A 151 2.46 5.64 8.46
N LYS A 152 3.69 5.30 8.04
CA LYS A 152 3.95 4.65 6.73
C LYS A 152 3.36 3.24 6.65
N MET A 153 3.28 2.53 7.77
CA MET A 153 2.82 1.15 7.86
C MET A 153 1.36 0.99 7.45
N LYS A 154 0.49 1.95 7.80
CA LYS A 154 -0.92 1.95 7.36
C LYS A 154 -1.05 2.00 5.83
N GLY A 155 -0.24 2.83 5.18
CA GLY A 155 -0.20 2.91 3.71
C GLY A 155 0.43 1.66 3.08
N TYR A 156 1.42 1.07 3.73
CA TYR A 156 2.08 -0.16 3.30
C TYR A 156 1.15 -1.37 3.37
N ASN A 157 0.45 -1.58 4.49
CA ASN A 157 -0.56 -2.62 4.66
C ASN A 157 -1.68 -2.52 3.62
N ALA A 158 -2.12 -1.30 3.31
CA ALA A 158 -3.12 -1.07 2.27
C ALA A 158 -2.64 -1.50 0.87
N GLN A 159 -1.36 -1.29 0.56
CA GLN A 159 -0.76 -1.73 -0.71
C GLN A 159 -0.60 -3.25 -0.82
N LEU A 160 -0.31 -3.93 0.30
CA LEU A 160 -0.17 -5.39 0.33
C LEU A 160 -1.52 -6.12 0.24
N THR A 161 -2.46 -5.72 1.08
CA THR A 161 -3.76 -6.40 1.20
C THR A 161 -4.76 -5.95 0.14
N GLY A 162 -4.54 -4.79 -0.48
CA GLY A 162 -5.50 -4.11 -1.34
C GLY A 162 -6.69 -3.52 -0.57
N ARG A 163 -6.66 -3.52 0.78
CA ARG A 163 -7.70 -2.92 1.61
C ARG A 163 -7.30 -1.49 1.99
N TYR A 164 -8.07 -0.54 1.50
CA TYR A 164 -7.87 0.88 1.81
C TYR A 164 -8.96 1.35 2.75
N PRO A 165 -8.63 2.12 3.80
CA PRO A 165 -9.65 2.76 4.63
C PRO A 165 -10.46 3.75 3.79
N PHE A 166 -11.68 4.05 4.25
CA PHE A 166 -12.50 5.09 3.65
C PHE A 166 -11.71 6.40 3.52
N SER A 167 -11.90 7.11 2.42
CA SER A 167 -11.21 8.36 2.13
C SER A 167 -12.14 9.29 1.37
N ALA A 168 -12.19 10.56 1.77
CA ALA A 168 -12.96 11.61 1.08
C ALA A 168 -12.58 11.79 -0.40
N ARG A 169 -11.45 11.20 -0.84
CA ARG A 169 -11.05 11.11 -2.26
C ARG A 169 -12.05 10.38 -3.15
N VAL A 170 -13.02 9.65 -2.59
CA VAL A 170 -14.12 9.05 -3.37
C VAL A 170 -15.06 10.09 -3.98
N PHE A 171 -15.10 11.31 -3.45
CA PHE A 171 -15.94 12.40 -3.96
C PHE A 171 -15.29 13.16 -5.12
N VAL A 172 -14.01 12.93 -5.39
CA VAL A 172 -13.35 13.50 -6.57
C VAL A 172 -13.30 12.41 -7.65
N PRO A 173 -13.90 12.64 -8.84
CA PRO A 173 -13.90 11.67 -9.93
C PRO A 173 -12.51 11.08 -10.19
N GLY A 174 -12.42 9.75 -10.18
CA GLY A 174 -11.21 8.99 -10.47
C GLY A 174 -10.10 8.99 -9.41
N MET A 175 -10.11 9.92 -8.45
CA MET A 175 -9.01 10.08 -7.48
C MET A 175 -8.86 8.92 -6.50
N ALA A 176 -9.98 8.35 -6.02
CA ALA A 176 -9.93 7.17 -5.17
C ALA A 176 -9.29 5.97 -5.89
N GLN A 177 -9.54 5.84 -7.19
CA GLN A 177 -9.08 4.71 -7.99
C GLN A 177 -7.61 4.86 -8.39
N LEU A 178 -7.20 6.09 -8.73
CA LEU A 178 -5.79 6.44 -8.91
C LEU A 178 -4.97 6.16 -7.64
N HIS A 179 -5.48 6.55 -6.47
CA HIS A 179 -4.81 6.26 -5.20
C HIS A 179 -4.73 4.76 -4.88
N LYS A 180 -5.74 3.99 -5.31
CA LYS A 180 -5.77 2.52 -5.19
C LYS A 180 -4.92 1.79 -6.26
N GLY A 181 -4.24 2.54 -7.14
CA GLY A 181 -3.38 2.00 -8.20
C GLY A 181 -4.15 1.46 -9.42
N SER A 182 -5.46 1.74 -9.54
CA SER A 182 -6.29 1.39 -10.69
C SER A 182 -6.38 2.59 -11.64
N THR A 183 -5.29 2.85 -12.35
CA THR A 183 -5.12 4.04 -13.20
C THR A 183 -6.09 4.07 -14.38
N GLY A 184 -6.36 2.93 -15.01
CA GLY A 184 -7.31 2.85 -16.14
C GLY A 184 -8.73 3.23 -15.75
N LYS A 185 -9.25 2.70 -14.63
CA LYS A 185 -10.58 3.06 -14.14
C LYS A 185 -10.62 4.51 -13.65
N GLY A 186 -9.59 4.95 -12.93
CA GLY A 186 -9.51 6.34 -12.46
C GLY A 186 -9.54 7.35 -13.61
N LEU A 187 -8.82 7.07 -14.69
CA LEU A 187 -8.83 7.91 -15.89
C LEU A 187 -10.19 7.90 -16.59
N PHE A 188 -10.88 6.76 -16.64
CA PHE A 188 -12.23 6.66 -17.21
C PHE A 188 -13.22 7.60 -16.51
N PHE A 189 -13.25 7.63 -15.18
CA PHE A 189 -14.15 8.53 -14.45
C PHE A 189 -13.81 10.01 -14.68
N ILE A 190 -12.53 10.36 -14.76
CA ILE A 190 -12.11 11.75 -15.06
C ILE A 190 -12.54 12.17 -16.46
N ILE A 191 -12.24 11.34 -17.48
CA ILE A 191 -12.59 11.65 -18.88
C ILE A 191 -14.10 11.67 -19.07
N GLY A 192 -14.82 10.72 -18.47
CA GLY A 192 -16.28 10.63 -18.54
C GLY A 192 -16.95 11.89 -17.99
N GLU A 193 -16.59 12.30 -16.78
CA GLU A 193 -17.11 13.52 -16.17
C GLU A 193 -16.73 14.78 -16.96
N ALA A 194 -15.47 14.90 -17.39
CA ALA A 194 -15.04 16.04 -18.21
C ALA A 194 -15.81 16.15 -19.53
N THR A 195 -16.13 15.00 -20.15
CA THR A 195 -16.93 14.95 -21.38
C THR A 195 -18.38 15.38 -21.13
N CYS A 196 -18.99 14.92 -20.03
CA CYS A 196 -20.34 15.33 -19.66
C CYS A 196 -20.42 16.84 -19.36
N VAL A 197 -19.49 17.38 -18.57
CA VAL A 197 -19.43 18.82 -18.27
C VAL A 197 -19.20 19.63 -19.56
N GLY A 198 -18.27 19.21 -20.41
CA GLY A 198 -18.04 19.85 -21.71
C GLY A 198 -19.28 19.83 -22.61
N GLY A 199 -20.00 18.70 -22.65
CA GLY A 199 -21.27 18.54 -23.36
C GLY A 199 -22.36 19.48 -22.85
N ILE A 200 -22.49 19.64 -21.53
CA ILE A 200 -23.44 20.57 -20.91
C ILE A 200 -23.15 22.01 -21.35
N VAL A 201 -21.89 22.44 -21.25
CA VAL A 201 -21.50 23.82 -21.62
C VAL A 201 -21.70 24.05 -23.10
N ALA A 202 -21.24 23.16 -23.97
CA ALA A 202 -21.36 23.32 -25.42
C ALA A 202 -22.82 23.37 -25.89
N THR A 203 -23.67 22.51 -25.34
CA THR A 203 -25.11 22.49 -25.66
C THR A 203 -25.83 23.73 -25.13
N GLU A 204 -25.44 24.25 -23.96
CA GLU A 204 -25.98 25.52 -23.45
C GLU A 204 -25.55 26.72 -24.28
N CYS A 205 -24.30 26.77 -24.74
CA CYS A 205 -23.83 27.80 -25.67
C CYS A 205 -24.60 27.75 -26.99
N MET A 206 -24.85 26.57 -27.55
CA MET A 206 -25.67 26.40 -28.75
C MET A 206 -27.12 26.84 -28.51
N ARG A 207 -27.70 26.47 -27.36
CA ARG A 207 -29.05 26.88 -26.95
C ARG A 207 -29.16 28.41 -26.88
N SER A 208 -28.20 29.07 -26.24
CA SER A 208 -28.10 30.53 -26.15
C SER A 208 -27.95 31.19 -27.52
N SER A 209 -27.15 30.61 -28.41
CA SER A 209 -27.00 31.09 -29.79
C SER A 209 -28.32 31.01 -30.57
N TYR A 210 -29.08 29.92 -30.44
CA TYR A 210 -30.40 29.83 -31.07
C TYR A 210 -31.41 30.80 -30.46
N ASP A 211 -31.37 31.03 -29.15
CA ASP A 211 -32.22 32.03 -28.48
C ASP A 211 -31.96 33.45 -29.01
N SER A 212 -30.69 33.80 -29.25
CA SER A 212 -30.31 35.06 -29.89
C SER A 212 -30.84 35.15 -31.33
N LYS A 213 -30.73 34.08 -32.11
CA LYS A 213 -31.24 34.03 -33.50
C LYS A 213 -32.77 34.15 -33.59
N ILE A 214 -33.50 33.62 -32.61
CA ILE A 214 -34.95 33.79 -32.51
C ILE A 214 -35.29 35.28 -32.31
N LYS A 215 -34.58 35.96 -31.41
CA LYS A 215 -34.80 37.39 -31.12
C LYS A 215 -34.45 38.32 -32.27
N SER A 216 -33.49 37.95 -33.12
CA SER A 216 -33.02 38.78 -34.24
C SER A 216 -33.72 38.53 -35.57
N THR A 217 -34.58 37.50 -35.66
CA THR A 217 -35.22 37.08 -36.92
C THR A 217 -36.70 37.45 -36.88
N HIS A 218 -37.23 38.04 -37.95
CA HIS A 218 -38.65 38.45 -38.05
C HIS A 218 -39.50 37.49 -38.93
N ASP A 219 -38.89 36.40 -39.41
CA ASP A 219 -39.53 35.37 -40.23
C ASP A 219 -40.05 34.22 -39.35
N ALA A 220 -41.37 34.03 -39.35
CA ALA A 220 -42.07 33.05 -38.53
C ALA A 220 -41.63 31.60 -38.78
N GLY A 221 -41.26 31.24 -40.02
CA GLY A 221 -40.80 29.89 -40.36
C GLY A 221 -39.42 29.58 -39.76
N LYS A 222 -38.52 30.57 -39.79
CA LYS A 222 -37.18 30.45 -39.21
C LYS A 222 -37.21 30.49 -37.69
N ILE A 223 -38.10 31.28 -37.08
CA ILE A 223 -38.32 31.32 -35.63
C ILE A 223 -38.71 29.93 -35.11
N ARG A 224 -39.68 29.25 -35.75
CA ARG A 224 -40.08 27.89 -35.36
C ARG A 224 -38.91 26.90 -35.46
N SER A 225 -38.18 26.92 -36.57
CA SER A 225 -37.03 26.01 -36.76
C SER A 225 -35.91 26.23 -35.73
N TYR A 226 -35.65 27.49 -35.34
CA TYR A 226 -34.67 27.78 -34.28
C TYR A 226 -35.18 27.40 -32.89
N ALA A 227 -36.49 27.52 -32.62
CA ALA A 227 -37.10 27.06 -31.38
C ALA A 227 -36.98 25.54 -31.22
N ASP A 228 -37.27 24.77 -32.27
CA ASP A 228 -37.13 23.30 -32.25
C ASP A 228 -35.67 22.87 -31.99
N LYS A 229 -34.70 23.56 -32.61
CA LYS A 229 -33.26 23.30 -32.38
C LYS A 229 -32.83 23.67 -30.97
N ARG A 230 -33.34 24.76 -30.41
CA ARG A 230 -33.09 25.19 -29.02
C ARG A 230 -33.61 24.16 -28.03
N ASP A 231 -34.82 23.65 -28.24
CA ASP A 231 -35.45 22.68 -27.36
C ASP A 231 -34.74 21.32 -27.45
N ASN A 232 -34.27 20.93 -28.66
CA ASN A 232 -33.40 19.77 -28.81
C ASN A 232 -32.06 19.95 -28.06
N CYS A 233 -31.43 21.14 -28.12
CA CYS A 233 -30.23 21.41 -27.32
C CYS A 233 -30.49 21.29 -25.81
N ALA A 234 -31.67 21.69 -25.33
CA ALA A 234 -32.05 21.52 -23.93
C ALA A 234 -32.19 20.04 -23.54
N ASN A 235 -32.80 19.22 -24.41
CA ASN A 235 -32.90 17.77 -24.19
C ASN A 235 -31.53 17.09 -24.15
N VAL A 236 -30.62 17.46 -25.07
CA VAL A 236 -29.25 16.92 -25.09
C VAL A 236 -28.47 17.36 -23.83
N ARG A 237 -28.59 18.63 -23.40
CA ARG A 237 -28.00 19.13 -22.15
C ARG A 237 -28.48 18.34 -20.94
N ASN A 238 -29.79 18.11 -20.83
CA ASN A 238 -30.38 17.33 -19.74
C ASN A 238 -29.88 15.87 -19.76
N GLY A 239 -29.67 15.30 -20.95
CA GLY A 239 -29.04 14.00 -21.12
C GLY A 239 -27.60 13.95 -20.56
N PHE A 240 -26.79 14.97 -20.82
CA PHE A 240 -25.44 15.06 -20.24
C PHE A 240 -25.44 15.26 -18.72
N ILE A 241 -26.40 16.02 -18.17
CA ILE A 241 -26.57 16.18 -16.71
C ILE A 241 -26.91 14.83 -16.08
N ALA A 242 -27.85 14.08 -16.66
CA ALA A 242 -28.20 12.74 -16.18
C ALA A 242 -27.00 11.78 -16.27
N GLY A 243 -26.24 11.83 -17.37
CA GLY A 243 -25.02 11.05 -17.54
C GLY A 243 -23.95 11.35 -16.48
N ALA A 244 -23.71 12.63 -16.20
CA ALA A 244 -22.79 13.06 -15.13
C ALA A 244 -23.23 12.53 -13.76
N ALA A 245 -24.51 12.66 -13.43
CA ALA A 245 -25.03 12.19 -12.14
C ALA A 245 -24.84 10.68 -11.95
N VAL A 246 -25.11 9.88 -12.99
CA VAL A 246 -24.93 8.41 -12.95
C VAL A 246 -23.45 8.05 -12.82
N LEU A 247 -22.56 8.70 -13.59
CA LEU A 247 -21.12 8.46 -13.51
C LEU A 247 -20.55 8.83 -12.14
N TYR A 248 -21.01 9.93 -11.55
CA TYR A 248 -20.59 10.37 -10.23
C TYR A 248 -20.99 9.37 -9.13
N VAL A 249 -22.25 8.92 -9.13
CA VAL A 249 -22.73 7.93 -8.16
C VAL A 249 -21.94 6.62 -8.29
N TRP A 250 -21.68 6.18 -9.53
CA TRP A 250 -20.82 5.01 -9.76
C TRP A 250 -19.41 5.26 -9.22
N ASN A 251 -18.78 6.39 -9.51
CA ASN A 251 -17.43 6.71 -9.03
C ASN A 251 -17.34 6.60 -7.49
N VAL A 252 -18.35 7.09 -6.76
CA VAL A 252 -18.39 6.99 -5.30
C VAL A 252 -18.51 5.53 -4.84
N ILE A 253 -19.44 4.76 -5.43
CA ILE A 253 -19.66 3.35 -5.06
C ILE A 253 -18.42 2.50 -5.36
N ASP A 254 -17.85 2.61 -6.56
CA ASP A 254 -16.63 1.86 -6.93
C ASP A 254 -15.42 2.38 -6.12
N GLY A 255 -15.39 3.68 -5.83
CA GLY A 255 -14.42 4.30 -4.93
C GLY A 255 -14.44 3.72 -3.51
N ILE A 256 -15.61 3.32 -2.99
CA ILE A 256 -15.76 2.66 -1.68
C ILE A 256 -15.47 1.16 -1.80
N ALA A 257 -16.10 0.47 -2.74
CA ALA A 257 -16.11 -0.99 -2.83
C ALA A 257 -14.85 -1.60 -3.46
N ALA A 258 -14.14 -0.87 -4.33
CA ALA A 258 -13.01 -1.43 -5.05
C ALA A 258 -11.83 -1.74 -4.12
N LYS A 259 -11.37 -2.99 -4.16
CA LYS A 259 -10.07 -3.38 -3.58
C LYS A 259 -8.96 -2.83 -4.46
N GLY A 260 -7.95 -2.21 -3.86
CA GLY A 260 -6.80 -1.70 -4.61
C GLY A 260 -5.93 -2.82 -5.15
N LYS A 261 -5.08 -2.47 -6.12
CA LYS A 261 -4.16 -3.43 -6.74
C LYS A 261 -3.17 -3.92 -5.69
N LYS A 262 -3.15 -5.24 -5.44
CA LYS A 262 -2.12 -5.87 -4.61
C LYS A 262 -0.77 -5.69 -5.30
N LYS A 263 0.21 -5.15 -4.60
CA LYS A 263 1.58 -5.04 -5.10
C LYS A 263 2.42 -6.20 -4.56
N GLY A 264 3.29 -6.75 -5.40
CA GLY A 264 4.22 -7.81 -5.02
C GLY A 264 5.26 -7.30 -4.01
N ILE A 265 5.62 -8.15 -3.05
CA ILE A 265 6.70 -7.92 -2.08
C ILE A 265 8.02 -8.25 -2.76
N VAL A 266 8.99 -7.32 -2.75
CA VAL A 266 10.40 -7.68 -3.01
C VAL A 266 11.04 -7.98 -1.67
N ILE A 267 11.53 -9.21 -1.51
CA ILE A 267 12.31 -9.62 -0.35
C ILE A 267 13.76 -9.18 -0.63
N GLY A 268 14.22 -8.12 0.04
CA GLY A 268 15.60 -7.62 -0.08
C GLY A 268 15.93 -7.04 -1.45
N ASP A 269 17.11 -6.42 -1.59
CA ASP A 269 17.63 -5.95 -2.88
C ASP A 269 18.01 -7.16 -3.76
N ALA A 270 17.01 -7.90 -4.22
CA ALA A 270 17.20 -8.96 -5.18
C ALA A 270 17.54 -8.32 -6.53
N GLN A 271 18.84 -8.11 -6.78
CA GLN A 271 19.30 -7.56 -8.04
C GLN A 271 19.19 -8.65 -9.11
N LEU A 272 18.18 -8.52 -9.97
CA LEU A 272 18.08 -9.30 -11.19
C LEU A 272 19.05 -8.72 -12.22
N ARG A 273 20.17 -9.39 -12.44
CA ARG A 273 21.16 -9.00 -13.44
C ARG A 273 21.00 -9.87 -14.67
N ILE A 274 20.69 -9.23 -15.79
CA ILE A 274 20.55 -9.87 -17.09
C ILE A 274 21.80 -9.53 -17.91
N ALA A 275 22.53 -10.54 -18.37
CA ALA A 275 23.69 -10.35 -19.21
C ALA A 275 23.60 -11.24 -20.47
N PRO A 276 24.02 -10.75 -21.64
CA PRO A 276 24.15 -11.60 -22.82
C PRO A 276 25.21 -12.68 -22.56
N TYR A 277 24.88 -13.92 -22.88
CA TYR A 277 25.77 -15.07 -22.80
C TYR A 277 26.08 -15.56 -24.21
N ALA A 278 27.35 -15.67 -24.55
CA ALA A 278 27.78 -16.23 -25.82
C ALA A 278 28.84 -17.30 -25.58
N SER A 279 28.61 -18.50 -26.10
CA SER A 279 29.58 -19.57 -26.23
C SER A 279 29.75 -19.92 -27.72
N PRO A 280 30.84 -20.58 -28.12
CA PRO A 280 31.08 -20.97 -29.51
C PRO A 280 30.00 -21.86 -30.14
N GLN A 281 29.15 -22.48 -29.31
CA GLN A 281 28.12 -23.42 -29.73
C GLN A 281 26.69 -22.95 -29.39
N SER A 282 26.54 -21.88 -28.61
CA SER A 282 25.23 -21.37 -28.19
C SER A 282 25.28 -19.90 -27.76
N GLY A 283 24.32 -19.10 -28.19
CA GLY A 283 24.02 -17.79 -27.61
C GLY A 283 22.78 -17.84 -26.73
N GLY A 284 22.75 -17.08 -25.64
CA GLY A 284 21.63 -17.04 -24.71
C GLY A 284 21.65 -15.81 -23.82
N ILE A 285 20.75 -15.82 -22.84
CA ILE A 285 20.63 -14.77 -21.83
C ILE A 285 20.93 -15.41 -20.48
N ALA A 286 21.96 -14.91 -19.78
CA ALA A 286 22.24 -15.31 -18.40
C ALA A 286 21.41 -14.46 -17.44
N LEU A 287 20.64 -15.13 -16.59
CA LEU A 287 19.84 -14.52 -15.54
C LEU A 287 20.50 -14.83 -14.19
N ALA A 288 20.97 -13.80 -13.49
CA ALA A 288 21.49 -13.94 -12.14
C ALA A 288 20.55 -13.24 -11.15
N VAL A 289 20.00 -14.01 -10.22
CA VAL A 289 19.26 -13.50 -9.06
C VAL A 289 20.22 -13.53 -7.88
N ARG A 290 20.61 -12.35 -7.38
CA ARG A 290 21.39 -12.24 -6.14
C ARG A 290 20.43 -11.95 -4.99
N PHE A 291 20.43 -12.79 -3.96
CA PHE A 291 19.67 -12.59 -2.72
C PHE A 291 20.49 -11.81 -1.70
#